data_AF-A0A933AN28-F1
#
_entry.id   AF-A0A933AN28-F1
#
_cell.length_a   1.000
_cell.length_b   1.000
_cell.length_c   1.000
_cell.angle_alpha   90.00
_cell.angle_beta   90.00
_cell.angle_gamma   90.00
#
_symmetry.space_group_name_H-M   'P 1'
#
loop_
_entity.id
_entity.type
_entity.pdbx_description
1 polymer ?
#
loop_
_entity_poly.entity_id
_entity_poly.type
_entity_poly.pdbx_seq_one_letter_code
_entity_poly.pdbx_strand_id
1 'polypeptide(L)'
;MPCVVFVMIDGLRPDAVTPEHSPNLLALCRRGAHTFTGSSVAPSVTLPCHMSIFHSVPPSRHGVTDNKWSPMARPLPGLIEMANNAGKRCAFVYNWEPLRNVSQPGSLYLSNFRDTAYTADGDDWVGAAAAGLLAGDAPDFIFVYFGTVDTAGHAFGWMSPEYLSQAARVDALLGNVVAALPAEAVVLVHADHGGHERTHGTDSPEDMTIPWVIAGPGIRQDHTLASPVSLLDTAPTAARLLGLTPHPQWEGRCVDEIFA
;
A
#
# COMPACT_ATOMS: atom_id res chain seq x y z
N MET A 1 8.23 19.95 1.94
CA MET A 1 7.23 19.17 1.19
C MET A 1 6.75 18.06 2.09
N PRO A 2 5.46 17.67 2.04
CA PRO A 2 4.93 16.68 2.95
C PRO A 2 5.65 15.34 2.79
N CYS A 3 5.91 14.66 3.90
CA CYS A 3 6.31 13.25 3.90
C CYS A 3 5.11 12.41 3.46
N VAL A 4 5.28 11.53 2.47
CA VAL A 4 4.22 10.62 2.01
C VAL A 4 4.49 9.23 2.57
N VAL A 5 3.55 8.70 3.35
CA VAL A 5 3.65 7.37 3.96
C VAL A 5 2.61 6.47 3.32
N PHE A 6 3.07 5.51 2.55
CA PHE A 6 2.22 4.49 1.96
C PHE A 6 2.28 3.21 2.80
N VAL A 7 1.18 2.87 3.46
CA VAL A 7 0.98 1.62 4.17
C VAL A 7 0.19 0.64 3.31
N MET A 8 0.76 -0.53 3.04
CA MET A 8 0.11 -1.67 2.41
C MET A 8 -0.26 -2.71 3.47
N ILE A 9 -1.52 -3.14 3.48
CA ILE A 9 -1.98 -4.28 4.27
C ILE A 9 -2.37 -5.38 3.28
N ASP A 10 -1.47 -6.33 3.06
CA ASP A 10 -1.62 -7.40 2.07
C ASP A 10 -2.87 -8.24 2.34
N GLY A 11 -3.68 -8.47 1.30
CA GLY A 11 -4.87 -9.32 1.38
C GLY A 11 -6.02 -8.77 2.24
N LEU A 12 -6.02 -7.49 2.64
CA LEU A 12 -7.10 -6.90 3.44
C LEU A 12 -8.36 -6.65 2.60
N ARG A 13 -9.44 -7.36 2.93
CA ARG A 13 -10.75 -7.14 2.31
C ARG A 13 -11.46 -5.90 2.91
N PRO A 14 -12.24 -5.16 2.11
CA PRO A 14 -13.02 -4.02 2.61
C PRO A 14 -14.05 -4.40 3.69
N ASP A 15 -14.67 -5.59 3.60
CA ASP A 15 -15.68 -6.06 4.55
C ASP A 15 -15.09 -6.57 5.88
N ALA A 16 -13.77 -6.68 5.98
CA ALA A 16 -13.07 -6.89 7.25
C ALA A 16 -12.90 -5.58 8.05
N VAL A 17 -12.99 -4.42 7.38
CA VAL A 17 -12.81 -3.09 7.99
C VAL A 17 -14.06 -2.75 8.80
N THR A 18 -13.97 -2.99 10.11
CA THR A 18 -15.09 -2.83 11.05
C THR A 18 -14.63 -2.04 12.29
N PRO A 19 -15.55 -1.45 13.08
CA PRO A 19 -15.17 -0.77 14.33
C PRO A 19 -14.44 -1.66 15.34
N GLU A 20 -14.70 -2.97 15.31
CA GLU A 20 -14.06 -3.96 16.18
C GLU A 20 -12.64 -4.28 15.74
N HIS A 21 -12.42 -4.53 14.45
CA HIS A 21 -11.14 -5.01 13.93
C HIS A 21 -10.26 -3.90 13.33
N SER A 22 -10.79 -2.72 13.03
CA SER A 22 -10.03 -1.67 12.33
C SER A 22 -10.32 -0.24 12.82
N PRO A 23 -10.31 0.03 14.13
CA PRO A 23 -10.63 1.35 14.67
C PRO A 23 -9.65 2.45 14.20
N ASN A 24 -8.37 2.15 13.98
CA ASN A 24 -7.38 3.14 13.54
C ASN A 24 -7.55 3.50 12.06
N LEU A 25 -7.79 2.51 11.19
CA LEU A 25 -8.11 2.74 9.79
C LEU A 25 -9.41 3.55 9.62
N LEU A 26 -10.45 3.23 10.40
CA LEU A 26 -11.69 4.03 10.42
C LEU A 26 -11.47 5.45 10.97
N ALA A 27 -10.53 5.65 11.89
CA ALA A 27 -10.14 6.97 12.34
C ALA A 27 -9.39 7.77 11.27
N LEU A 28 -8.65 7.11 10.36
CA LEU A 28 -8.10 7.76 9.16
C LEU A 28 -9.21 8.16 8.18
N CYS A 29 -10.21 7.30 7.96
CA CYS A 29 -11.35 7.60 7.09
C CYS A 29 -12.06 8.90 7.51
N ARG A 30 -12.33 9.07 8.82
CA ARG A 30 -12.95 10.29 9.37
C ARG A 30 -12.09 11.55 9.22
N ARG A 31 -10.76 11.40 9.17
CA ARG A 31 -9.80 12.51 9.07
C ARG A 31 -9.30 12.73 7.63
N GLY A 32 -9.87 12.03 6.67
CA GLY A 32 -9.36 11.97 5.31
C GLY A 32 -10.44 11.64 4.28
N ALA A 33 -9.99 11.11 3.15
CA ALA A 33 -10.83 10.65 2.07
C ALA A 33 -10.67 9.14 1.88
N HIS A 34 -11.74 8.44 1.48
CA HIS A 34 -11.69 6.99 1.36
C HIS A 34 -12.70 6.42 0.36
N THR A 35 -12.44 5.20 -0.09
CA THR A 35 -13.41 4.29 -0.70
C THR A 35 -13.16 2.86 -0.23
N PHE A 36 -14.23 2.08 -0.10
CA PHE A 36 -14.17 0.63 0.16
C PHE A 36 -14.49 -0.20 -1.09
N THR A 37 -14.57 0.46 -2.25
CA THR A 37 -14.84 -0.15 -3.54
C THR A 37 -13.70 0.14 -4.53
N GLY A 38 -12.48 0.30 -4.03
CA GLY A 38 -11.30 0.39 -4.90
C GLY A 38 -11.08 -0.92 -5.63
N SER A 39 -10.43 -0.88 -6.79
CA SER A 39 -10.21 -2.07 -7.63
C SER A 39 -8.73 -2.46 -7.72
N SER A 40 -8.45 -3.75 -7.51
CA SER A 40 -7.19 -4.42 -7.83
C SER A 40 -6.93 -4.51 -9.34
N VAL A 41 -5.85 -5.18 -9.73
CA VAL A 41 -5.53 -5.55 -11.11
C VAL A 41 -5.59 -7.07 -11.28
N ALA A 42 -5.80 -7.54 -12.50
CA ALA A 42 -5.76 -8.97 -12.81
C ALA A 42 -4.38 -9.37 -13.39
N PRO A 43 -3.73 -10.45 -12.88
CA PRO A 43 -4.16 -11.26 -11.74
C PRO A 43 -3.92 -10.53 -10.41
N SER A 44 -4.86 -10.68 -9.47
CA SER A 44 -4.83 -10.05 -8.14
C SER A 44 -3.88 -10.79 -7.19
N VAL A 45 -2.61 -10.84 -7.59
CA VAL A 45 -1.51 -11.53 -6.90
C VAL A 45 -0.51 -10.47 -6.43
N THR A 46 0.10 -10.68 -5.27
CA THR A 46 0.90 -9.69 -4.54
C THR A 46 1.94 -8.96 -5.39
N LEU A 47 2.92 -9.65 -5.97
CA LEU A 47 4.00 -8.99 -6.73
C LEU A 47 3.48 -8.30 -8.00
N PRO A 48 2.60 -8.91 -8.83
CA PRO A 48 1.94 -8.23 -9.94
C PRO A 48 1.23 -6.93 -9.52
N CYS A 49 0.48 -6.97 -8.43
CA CYS A 49 -0.22 -5.79 -7.92
C CYS A 49 0.76 -4.71 -7.47
N HIS A 50 1.83 -5.07 -6.75
CA HIS A 50 2.85 -4.11 -6.33
C HIS A 50 3.61 -3.49 -7.51
N MET A 51 3.94 -4.29 -8.53
CA MET A 51 4.50 -3.75 -9.77
C MET A 51 3.53 -2.75 -10.44
N SER A 52 2.23 -3.06 -10.45
CA SER A 52 1.19 -2.18 -10.97
C SER A 52 1.00 -0.91 -10.15
N ILE A 53 1.07 -0.98 -8.82
CA ILE A 53 0.98 0.18 -7.94
C ILE A 53 2.13 1.15 -8.20
N PHE A 54 3.38 0.65 -8.20
CA PHE A 54 4.56 1.53 -8.29
C PHE A 54 4.89 1.98 -9.71
N HIS A 55 4.49 1.24 -10.75
CA HIS A 55 4.70 1.62 -12.15
C HIS A 55 3.45 2.15 -12.83
N SER A 56 2.30 2.16 -12.12
CA SER A 56 1.03 2.68 -12.59
C SER A 56 0.58 2.11 -13.95
N VAL A 57 0.89 0.85 -14.23
CA VAL A 57 0.49 0.14 -15.47
C VAL A 57 0.05 -1.27 -15.11
N PRO A 58 -0.85 -1.91 -15.88
CA PRO A 58 -1.35 -3.25 -15.57
C PRO A 58 -0.29 -4.35 -15.76
N PRO A 59 -0.52 -5.58 -15.25
CA PRO A 59 0.36 -6.72 -15.44
C PRO A 59 0.67 -7.04 -16.90
N SER A 60 -0.28 -6.83 -17.80
CA SER A 60 -0.08 -6.97 -19.25
C SER A 60 0.97 -6.02 -19.83
N ARG A 61 1.27 -4.90 -19.15
CA ARG A 61 2.23 -3.88 -19.58
C ARG A 61 3.62 -4.04 -18.95
N HIS A 62 3.68 -4.38 -17.65
CA HIS A 62 4.96 -4.62 -16.98
C HIS A 62 5.46 -6.07 -17.10
N GLY A 63 4.58 -7.03 -17.35
CA GLY A 63 4.93 -8.43 -17.65
C GLY A 63 5.26 -9.30 -16.42
N VAL A 64 4.95 -8.82 -15.21
CA VAL A 64 5.09 -9.61 -13.97
C VAL A 64 3.71 -10.12 -13.60
N THR A 65 3.49 -11.42 -13.70
CA THR A 65 2.15 -12.04 -13.59
C THR A 65 2.03 -13.06 -12.47
N ASP A 66 3.10 -13.34 -11.74
CA ASP A 66 3.11 -14.17 -10.54
C ASP A 66 4.13 -13.62 -9.52
N ASN A 67 4.29 -14.31 -8.40
CA ASN A 67 5.24 -13.94 -7.35
C ASN A 67 6.71 -14.28 -7.67
N LYS A 68 7.00 -14.80 -8.88
CA LYS A 68 8.37 -14.99 -9.34
C LYS A 68 8.78 -13.76 -10.14
N TRP A 69 9.73 -13.02 -9.59
CA TRP A 69 10.22 -11.84 -10.28
C TRP A 69 10.83 -12.21 -11.64
N SER A 70 10.43 -11.44 -12.66
CA SER A 70 11.06 -11.41 -13.97
C SER A 70 11.24 -9.95 -14.39
N PRO A 71 12.36 -9.60 -15.02
CA PRO A 71 12.60 -8.23 -15.46
C PRO A 71 11.57 -7.81 -16.52
N MET A 72 11.12 -6.54 -16.45
CA MET A 72 10.21 -5.98 -17.44
C MET A 72 10.84 -6.04 -18.83
N ALA A 73 10.14 -6.63 -19.81
CA ALA A 73 10.60 -6.66 -21.19
C ALA A 73 10.68 -5.26 -21.83
N ARG A 74 9.84 -4.32 -21.36
CA ARG A 74 9.83 -2.91 -21.77
C ARG A 74 9.82 -2.03 -20.52
N PRO A 75 11.00 -1.77 -19.92
CA PRO A 75 11.12 -0.99 -18.70
C PRO A 75 10.49 0.41 -18.84
N LEU A 76 9.89 0.87 -17.75
CA LEU A 76 9.42 2.23 -17.56
C LEU A 76 9.79 2.66 -16.13
N PRO A 77 10.02 3.94 -15.85
CA PRO A 77 10.30 4.39 -14.50
C PRO A 77 9.05 4.25 -13.63
N GLY A 78 9.22 3.72 -12.42
CA GLY A 78 8.22 3.73 -11.37
C GLY A 78 8.33 4.98 -10.49
N LEU A 79 7.44 5.08 -9.51
CA LEU A 79 7.35 6.20 -8.57
C LEU A 79 8.69 6.45 -7.86
N ILE A 80 9.39 5.38 -7.47
CA ILE A 80 10.62 5.47 -6.68
C ILE A 80 11.78 6.01 -7.53
N GLU A 81 11.92 5.55 -8.78
CA GLU A 81 12.94 6.09 -9.69
C GLU A 81 12.69 7.57 -9.96
N MET A 82 11.42 7.95 -10.18
CA MET A 82 11.06 9.35 -10.43
C MET A 82 11.33 10.24 -9.22
N ALA A 83 10.96 9.78 -8.02
CA ALA A 83 11.22 10.51 -6.79
C ALA A 83 12.72 10.66 -6.51
N ASN A 84 13.49 9.57 -6.63
CA ASN A 84 14.94 9.61 -6.47
C ASN A 84 15.63 10.56 -7.46
N ASN A 85 15.24 10.54 -8.74
CA ASN A 85 15.77 11.44 -9.76
C ASN A 85 15.45 12.93 -9.47
N ALA A 86 14.39 13.20 -8.72
CA ALA A 86 14.03 14.54 -8.24
C ALA A 86 14.70 14.90 -6.89
N GLY A 87 15.63 14.07 -6.40
CA GLY A 87 16.35 14.28 -5.15
C GLY A 87 15.55 13.92 -3.89
N LYS A 88 14.46 13.15 -4.02
CA LYS A 88 13.63 12.70 -2.90
C LYS A 88 14.22 11.45 -2.24
N ARG A 89 14.22 11.41 -0.91
CA ARG A 89 14.60 10.21 -0.16
C ARG A 89 13.41 9.27 -0.07
N CYS A 90 13.56 8.07 -0.62
CA CYS A 90 12.55 7.01 -0.55
C CYS A 90 13.03 5.86 0.35
N ALA A 91 12.20 5.41 1.27
CA ALA A 91 12.52 4.32 2.19
C ALA A 91 11.47 3.22 2.19
N PHE A 92 11.90 1.97 2.26
CA PHE A 92 11.01 0.80 2.34
C PHE A 92 11.20 0.09 3.68
N VAL A 93 10.11 -0.31 4.33
CA VAL A 93 10.07 -1.16 5.52
C VAL A 93 9.11 -2.32 5.23
N TYR A 94 9.62 -3.53 5.06
CA TYR A 94 8.84 -4.65 4.55
C TYR A 94 9.39 -5.99 5.05
N ASN A 95 8.54 -7.02 5.01
CA ASN A 95 8.89 -8.36 5.51
C ASN A 95 8.69 -9.50 4.50
N TRP A 96 8.35 -9.18 3.24
CA TRP A 96 8.25 -10.13 2.15
C TRP A 96 9.31 -9.87 1.07
N GLU A 97 10.26 -10.81 0.92
CA GLU A 97 11.49 -10.63 0.13
C GLU A 97 11.27 -10.13 -1.31
N PRO A 98 10.28 -10.64 -2.08
CA PRO A 98 10.11 -10.28 -3.50
C PRO A 98 9.89 -8.79 -3.76
N LEU A 99 9.41 -8.02 -2.77
CA LEU A 99 9.20 -6.57 -2.89
C LEU A 99 10.49 -5.79 -3.13
N ARG A 100 11.67 -6.38 -2.86
CA ARG A 100 12.96 -5.75 -3.19
C ARG A 100 13.11 -5.42 -4.68
N ASN A 101 12.32 -6.06 -5.54
CA ASN A 101 12.39 -5.91 -6.99
C ASN A 101 11.39 -4.89 -7.55
N VAL A 102 10.60 -4.24 -6.69
CA VAL A 102 9.61 -3.22 -7.08
C VAL A 102 10.26 -1.91 -7.50
N SER A 103 11.44 -1.60 -6.96
CA SER A 103 12.25 -0.44 -7.36
C SER A 103 13.60 -0.90 -7.95
N GLN A 104 14.16 -0.10 -8.83
CA GLN A 104 15.49 -0.31 -9.39
C GLN A 104 16.58 -0.18 -8.31
N PRO A 105 17.62 -1.03 -8.33
CA PRO A 105 18.77 -0.89 -7.46
C PRO A 105 19.36 0.52 -7.49
N GLY A 106 19.64 1.08 -6.32
CA GLY A 106 20.19 2.44 -6.17
C GLY A 106 19.14 3.56 -6.09
N SER A 107 17.84 3.24 -6.15
CA SER A 107 16.77 4.26 -6.05
C SER A 107 16.26 4.51 -4.64
N LEU A 108 16.60 3.65 -3.67
CA LEU A 108 16.17 3.77 -2.28
C LEU A 108 17.27 4.42 -1.43
N TYR A 109 16.85 5.38 -0.61
CA TYR A 109 17.66 5.93 0.48
C TYR A 109 17.86 4.92 1.60
N LEU A 110 16.82 4.14 1.91
CA LEU A 110 16.84 3.11 2.95
C LEU A 110 15.97 1.91 2.54
N SER A 111 16.42 0.70 2.84
CA SER A 111 15.66 -0.53 2.65
C SER A 111 15.80 -1.41 3.89
N ASN A 112 14.76 -1.43 4.72
CA ASN A 112 14.67 -2.25 5.92
C ASN A 112 13.86 -3.50 5.59
N PHE A 113 14.55 -4.63 5.52
CA PHE A 113 13.94 -5.92 5.24
C PHE A 113 14.24 -6.91 6.37
N ARG A 114 13.21 -7.68 6.74
CA ARG A 114 13.36 -8.86 7.58
C ARG A 114 12.35 -9.91 7.15
N ASP A 115 12.81 -11.12 6.82
CA ASP A 115 11.94 -12.20 6.34
C ASP A 115 11.06 -12.78 7.46
N THR A 116 9.96 -12.09 7.76
CA THR A 116 9.04 -12.43 8.86
C THR A 116 7.58 -12.47 8.45
N ALA A 117 7.24 -12.27 7.16
CA ALA A 117 5.83 -12.28 6.72
C ALA A 117 5.06 -13.58 7.10
N TYR A 118 5.77 -14.70 7.24
CA TYR A 118 5.19 -16.01 7.54
C TYR A 118 5.08 -16.35 9.03
N THR A 119 5.25 -15.38 9.92
CA THR A 119 4.99 -15.55 11.37
C THR A 119 3.87 -14.61 11.82
N ALA A 120 3.06 -15.04 12.78
CA ALA A 120 1.90 -14.26 13.25
C ALA A 120 2.27 -12.89 13.84
N ASP A 121 3.49 -12.76 14.39
CA ASP A 121 4.07 -11.53 14.93
C ASP A 121 4.97 -10.80 13.92
N GLY A 122 5.02 -11.25 12.67
CA GLY A 122 5.96 -10.79 11.67
C GLY A 122 5.89 -9.30 11.34
N ASP A 123 4.70 -8.71 11.49
CA ASP A 123 4.42 -7.30 11.25
C ASP A 123 4.78 -6.42 12.46
N ASP A 124 4.99 -6.97 13.66
CA ASP A 124 5.37 -6.20 14.86
C ASP A 124 6.69 -5.44 14.62
N TRP A 125 7.66 -6.12 14.02
CA TRP A 125 8.94 -5.52 13.66
C TRP A 125 8.77 -4.44 12.59
N VAL A 126 7.90 -4.67 11.58
CA VAL A 126 7.61 -3.69 10.54
C VAL A 126 7.03 -2.42 11.15
N GLY A 127 6.02 -2.55 12.02
CA GLY A 127 5.35 -1.42 12.67
C GLY A 127 6.32 -0.63 13.55
N ALA A 128 7.14 -1.33 14.33
CA ALA A 128 8.16 -0.69 15.17
C ALA A 128 9.24 0.02 14.34
N ALA A 129 9.74 -0.61 13.27
CA ALA A 129 10.75 -0.02 12.40
C ALA A 129 10.22 1.20 11.63
N ALA A 130 8.98 1.14 11.13
CA ALA A 130 8.32 2.26 10.47
C ALA A 130 8.09 3.44 11.43
N ALA A 131 7.57 3.18 12.63
CA ALA A 131 7.38 4.22 13.65
C ALA A 131 8.71 4.87 14.08
N GLY A 132 9.78 4.07 14.23
CA GLY A 132 11.11 4.57 14.54
C GLY A 132 11.70 5.46 13.43
N LEU A 133 11.47 5.09 12.16
CA LEU A 133 11.90 5.90 11.01
C LEU A 133 11.14 7.25 10.95
N LEU A 134 9.83 7.22 11.22
CA LEU A 134 8.97 8.41 11.20
C LEU A 134 9.25 9.40 12.34
N ALA A 135 9.59 8.89 13.52
CA ALA A 135 9.93 9.72 14.67
C ALA A 135 11.31 10.42 14.56
N GLY A 136 12.14 10.01 13.59
CA GLY A 136 13.46 10.57 13.32
C GLY A 136 13.46 11.60 12.19
N ASP A 137 14.51 11.55 11.36
CA ASP A 137 14.59 12.33 10.12
C ASP A 137 13.85 11.58 9.00
N ALA A 138 12.53 11.79 8.93
CA ALA A 138 11.64 11.09 8.01
C ALA A 138 12.03 11.36 6.53
N PRO A 139 12.17 10.31 5.70
CA PRO A 139 12.31 10.42 4.25
C PRO A 139 11.08 11.09 3.59
N ASP A 140 11.24 11.60 2.36
CA ASP A 140 10.13 12.22 1.60
C ASP A 140 9.02 11.21 1.27
N PHE A 141 9.38 9.95 1.02
CA PHE A 141 8.44 8.85 0.78
C PHE A 141 8.84 7.62 1.59
N ILE A 142 7.86 6.99 2.25
CA ILE A 142 8.06 5.75 3.01
C ILE A 142 7.00 4.73 2.59
N PHE A 143 7.44 3.54 2.20
CA PHE A 143 6.58 2.39 1.99
C PHE A 143 6.67 1.45 3.19
N VAL A 144 5.53 1.11 3.77
CA VAL A 144 5.39 0.18 4.90
C VAL A 144 4.50 -0.97 4.45
N TYR A 145 5.02 -2.19 4.49
CA TYR A 145 4.28 -3.38 4.05
C TYR A 145 4.02 -4.33 5.21
N PHE A 146 2.74 -4.58 5.48
CA PHE A 146 2.25 -5.56 6.44
C PHE A 146 1.74 -6.80 5.69
N GLY A 147 2.44 -7.93 5.79
CA GLY A 147 2.17 -9.14 5.01
C GLY A 147 1.38 -10.23 5.73
N THR A 148 1.16 -10.09 7.05
CA THR A 148 0.64 -11.22 7.84
C THR A 148 -0.86 -11.44 7.70
N VAL A 149 -1.62 -10.44 7.26
CA VAL A 149 -3.08 -10.56 7.03
C VAL A 149 -3.38 -11.52 5.89
N ASP A 150 -2.71 -11.37 4.75
CA ASP A 150 -2.74 -12.35 3.64
C ASP A 150 -2.29 -13.74 4.09
N THR A 151 -1.18 -13.83 4.84
CA THR A 151 -0.69 -15.10 5.39
C THR A 151 -1.76 -15.81 6.25
N ALA A 152 -2.49 -15.06 7.09
CA ALA A 152 -3.60 -15.59 7.85
C ALA A 152 -4.77 -16.02 6.96
N GLY A 153 -5.07 -15.24 5.90
CA GLY A 153 -6.04 -15.60 4.86
C GLY A 153 -5.73 -16.94 4.21
N HIS A 154 -4.48 -17.17 3.81
CA HIS A 154 -4.03 -18.46 3.28
C HIS A 154 -4.09 -19.60 4.32
N ALA A 155 -3.73 -19.32 5.57
CA ALA A 155 -3.62 -20.33 6.62
C ALA A 155 -4.98 -20.80 7.17
N PHE A 156 -5.94 -19.90 7.31
CA PHE A 156 -7.21 -20.16 8.01
C PHE A 156 -8.45 -19.82 7.17
N GLY A 157 -8.28 -18.96 6.19
CA GLY A 157 -9.32 -18.51 5.28
C GLY A 157 -9.68 -17.04 5.47
N TRP A 158 -9.95 -16.34 4.38
CA TRP A 158 -10.45 -14.97 4.44
C TRP A 158 -11.76 -14.91 5.22
N MET A 159 -11.89 -13.89 6.07
CA MET A 159 -13.02 -13.71 7.00
C MET A 159 -13.17 -14.79 8.10
N SER A 160 -12.18 -15.67 8.28
CA SER A 160 -12.09 -16.52 9.48
C SER A 160 -11.81 -15.68 10.75
N PRO A 161 -12.11 -16.21 11.96
CA PRO A 161 -11.74 -15.54 13.20
C PRO A 161 -10.23 -15.22 13.30
N GLU A 162 -9.36 -16.10 12.80
CA GLU A 162 -7.92 -15.91 12.78
C GLU A 162 -7.50 -14.78 11.84
N TYR A 163 -8.09 -14.71 10.64
CA TYR A 163 -7.89 -13.61 9.70
C TYR A 163 -8.32 -12.26 10.30
N LEU A 164 -9.51 -12.20 10.91
CA LEU A 164 -10.03 -10.98 11.53
C LEU A 164 -9.20 -10.56 12.75
N SER A 165 -8.72 -11.52 13.55
CA SER A 165 -7.78 -11.26 14.64
C SER A 165 -6.44 -10.72 14.13
N GLN A 166 -5.96 -11.21 12.99
CA GLN A 166 -4.73 -10.70 12.40
C GLN A 166 -4.92 -9.29 11.83
N ALA A 167 -6.04 -9.01 11.17
CA ALA A 167 -6.41 -7.67 10.73
C ALA A 167 -6.47 -6.68 11.92
N ALA A 168 -7.04 -7.09 13.06
CA ALA A 168 -7.05 -6.29 14.28
C ALA A 168 -5.66 -6.01 14.86
N ARG A 169 -4.75 -7.00 14.81
CA ARG A 169 -3.35 -6.81 15.21
C ARG A 169 -2.67 -5.77 14.31
N VAL A 170 -2.81 -5.91 13.00
CA VAL A 170 -2.19 -4.99 12.03
C VAL A 170 -2.79 -3.59 12.11
N ASP A 171 -4.09 -3.43 12.38
CA ASP A 171 -4.69 -2.12 12.63
C ASP A 171 -4.09 -1.44 13.88
N ALA A 172 -3.81 -2.20 14.94
CA ALA A 172 -3.11 -1.64 16.11
C ALA A 172 -1.68 -1.18 15.77
N LEU A 173 -0.96 -1.93 14.91
CA LEU A 173 0.35 -1.53 14.41
C LEU A 173 0.27 -0.29 13.50
N LEU A 174 -0.74 -0.21 12.64
CA LEU A 174 -1.06 1.01 11.88
C LEU A 174 -1.29 2.20 12.82
N GLY A 175 -1.99 2.01 13.93
CA GLY A 175 -2.15 3.02 14.98
C GLY A 175 -0.82 3.57 15.49
N ASN A 176 0.16 2.69 15.74
CA ASN A 176 1.51 3.10 16.16
C ASN A 176 2.26 3.88 15.06
N VAL A 177 2.15 3.44 13.79
CA VAL A 177 2.73 4.16 12.64
C VAL A 177 2.11 5.55 12.51
N VAL A 178 0.78 5.64 12.59
CA VAL A 178 0.03 6.89 12.51
C VAL A 178 0.38 7.85 13.65
N ALA A 179 0.60 7.32 14.86
CA ALA A 179 1.00 8.13 16.02
C ALA A 179 2.42 8.71 15.89
N ALA A 180 3.28 8.11 15.07
CA ALA A 180 4.65 8.57 14.81
C ALA A 180 4.77 9.53 13.63
N LEU A 181 3.69 9.79 12.87
CA LEU A 181 3.72 10.64 11.69
C LEU A 181 4.16 12.07 12.03
N PRO A 182 5.07 12.67 11.23
CA PRO A 182 5.29 14.12 11.23
C PRO A 182 3.99 14.89 10.97
N ALA A 183 3.87 16.11 11.50
CA ALA A 183 2.64 16.90 11.41
C ALA A 183 2.23 17.22 9.97
N GLU A 184 3.21 17.33 9.07
CA GLU A 184 3.05 17.60 7.65
C GLU A 184 2.84 16.34 6.80
N ALA A 185 2.86 15.15 7.39
CA ALA A 185 2.79 13.91 6.63
C ALA A 185 1.39 13.60 6.10
N VAL A 186 1.35 12.99 4.91
CA VAL A 186 0.14 12.41 4.32
C VAL A 186 0.30 10.89 4.35
N VAL A 187 -0.67 10.19 4.93
CA VAL A 187 -0.70 8.72 4.98
C VAL A 187 -1.73 8.20 4.00
N LEU A 188 -1.33 7.24 3.18
CA LEU A 188 -2.16 6.48 2.26
C LEU A 188 -2.14 5.01 2.69
N VAL A 189 -3.31 4.40 2.90
CA VAL A 189 -3.46 3.02 3.33
C VAL A 189 -4.37 2.29 2.34
N HIS A 190 -3.94 1.17 1.79
CA HIS A 190 -4.82 0.28 1.02
C HIS A 190 -4.32 -1.18 1.03
N ALA A 191 -5.06 -2.06 0.36
CA ALA A 191 -4.66 -3.43 0.06
C ALA A 191 -4.33 -3.56 -1.43
N ASP A 192 -3.53 -4.55 -1.79
CA ASP A 192 -3.24 -4.94 -3.17
C ASP A 192 -4.33 -5.86 -3.73
N HIS A 193 -4.86 -6.76 -2.91
CA HIS A 193 -6.01 -7.61 -3.23
C HIS A 193 -6.81 -7.96 -1.96
N GLY A 194 -7.95 -8.61 -2.16
CA GLY A 194 -8.65 -9.36 -1.12
C GLY A 194 -8.43 -10.86 -1.26
N GLY A 195 -9.43 -11.68 -1.00
CA GLY A 195 -9.32 -13.14 -1.16
C GLY A 195 -10.60 -13.88 -0.79
N HIS A 196 -10.69 -15.14 -1.21
CA HIS A 196 -11.81 -16.02 -0.98
C HIS A 196 -11.35 -17.40 -0.55
N GLU A 197 -12.12 -18.05 0.33
CA GLU A 197 -11.71 -19.29 0.98
C GLU A 197 -10.28 -19.15 1.51
N ARG A 198 -9.30 -19.82 0.92
CA ARG A 198 -7.87 -19.78 1.30
C ARG A 198 -6.95 -19.37 0.15
N THR A 199 -7.48 -18.69 -0.85
CA THR A 199 -6.73 -18.28 -2.05
C THR A 199 -7.18 -16.90 -2.55
N HIS A 200 -6.45 -16.39 -3.54
CA HIS A 200 -6.74 -15.17 -4.26
C HIS A 200 -6.11 -15.25 -5.66
N GLY A 201 -6.36 -14.26 -6.51
CA GLY A 201 -5.82 -14.19 -7.87
C GLY A 201 -6.85 -14.41 -8.97
N THR A 202 -8.13 -14.40 -8.62
CA THR A 202 -9.27 -14.58 -9.54
C THR A 202 -9.97 -13.25 -9.83
N ASP A 203 -10.89 -13.25 -10.80
CA ASP A 203 -11.74 -12.08 -11.08
C ASP A 203 -12.92 -11.95 -10.09
N SER A 204 -12.92 -12.69 -8.97
CA SER A 204 -13.98 -12.60 -7.98
C SER A 204 -14.00 -11.21 -7.34
N PRO A 205 -15.18 -10.66 -6.99
CA PRO A 205 -15.25 -9.40 -6.27
C PRO A 205 -14.48 -9.42 -4.94
N GLU A 206 -14.39 -10.58 -4.30
CA GLU A 206 -13.67 -10.76 -3.03
C GLU A 206 -12.17 -10.59 -3.18
N ASP A 207 -11.60 -10.94 -4.33
CA ASP A 207 -10.17 -10.77 -4.64
C ASP A 207 -9.88 -9.36 -5.18
N MET A 208 -10.82 -8.81 -5.95
CA MET A 208 -10.61 -7.60 -6.73
C MET A 208 -11.00 -6.30 -6.01
N THR A 209 -11.81 -6.35 -4.96
CA THR A 209 -12.25 -5.14 -4.24
C THR A 209 -11.35 -4.87 -3.04
N ILE A 210 -10.83 -3.64 -2.94
CA ILE A 210 -9.85 -3.24 -1.92
C ILE A 210 -10.28 -1.96 -1.18
N PRO A 211 -9.93 -1.81 0.10
CA PRO A 211 -10.03 -0.53 0.80
C PRO A 211 -8.98 0.43 0.24
N TRP A 212 -9.30 1.71 0.09
CA TRP A 212 -8.33 2.77 -0.24
C TRP A 212 -8.64 4.00 0.60
N VAL A 213 -7.67 4.43 1.42
CA VAL A 213 -7.84 5.48 2.42
C VAL A 213 -6.65 6.42 2.36
N ILE A 214 -6.88 7.73 2.44
CA ILE A 214 -5.81 8.72 2.52
C ILE A 214 -6.19 9.83 3.50
N ALA A 215 -5.24 10.27 4.34
CA ALA A 215 -5.45 11.33 5.30
C ALA A 215 -4.19 12.17 5.51
N GLY A 216 -4.35 13.45 5.82
CA GLY A 216 -3.24 14.37 6.10
C GLY A 216 -3.53 15.80 5.64
N PRO A 217 -2.56 16.72 5.81
CA PRO A 217 -2.73 18.11 5.39
C PRO A 217 -3.03 18.23 3.89
N GLY A 218 -4.03 19.05 3.55
CA GLY A 218 -4.47 19.27 2.16
C GLY A 218 -5.42 18.20 1.59
N ILE A 219 -5.70 17.14 2.35
CA ILE A 219 -6.71 16.12 2.01
C ILE A 219 -8.05 16.51 2.62
N ARG A 220 -9.15 16.34 1.87
CA ARG A 220 -10.52 16.51 2.37
C ARG A 220 -10.77 15.60 3.57
N GLN A 221 -11.56 16.07 4.52
CA GLN A 221 -11.91 15.30 5.72
C GLN A 221 -13.31 14.71 5.60
N ASP A 222 -13.50 13.52 6.15
CA ASP A 222 -14.76 12.77 6.16
C ASP A 222 -15.39 12.65 4.76
N HIS A 223 -14.53 12.45 3.74
CA HIS A 223 -14.95 12.48 2.34
C HIS A 223 -14.96 11.07 1.73
N THR A 224 -16.13 10.55 1.41
CA THR A 224 -16.25 9.32 0.63
C THR A 224 -16.08 9.63 -0.86
N LEU A 225 -15.16 8.93 -1.51
CA LEU A 225 -14.88 9.13 -2.93
C LEU A 225 -16.04 8.63 -3.80
N ALA A 226 -16.50 9.49 -4.70
CA ALA A 226 -17.52 9.15 -5.69
C ALA A 226 -16.91 8.53 -6.95
N SER A 227 -15.68 8.93 -7.29
CA SER A 227 -14.97 8.43 -8.47
C SER A 227 -14.38 7.03 -8.22
N PRO A 228 -14.42 6.11 -9.21
CA PRO A 228 -13.70 4.85 -9.11
C PRO A 228 -12.20 5.06 -8.94
N VAL A 229 -11.60 4.27 -8.03
CA VAL A 229 -10.16 4.25 -7.74
C VAL A 229 -9.60 2.87 -8.03
N SER A 230 -8.48 2.82 -8.75
CA SER A 230 -7.71 1.60 -9.00
C SER A 230 -6.36 1.64 -8.29
N LEU A 231 -5.73 0.48 -8.09
CA LEU A 231 -4.30 0.40 -7.72
C LEU A 231 -3.40 1.29 -8.56
N LEU A 232 -3.72 1.43 -9.86
CA LEU A 232 -2.93 2.23 -10.78
C LEU A 232 -2.94 3.71 -10.38
N ASP A 233 -3.95 4.18 -9.66
CA ASP A 233 -4.10 5.59 -9.27
C ASP A 233 -3.20 5.98 -8.08
N THR A 234 -2.60 5.00 -7.39
CA THR A 234 -1.75 5.24 -6.21
C THR A 234 -0.45 5.97 -6.57
N ALA A 235 0.32 5.50 -7.56
CA ALA A 235 1.58 6.17 -7.94
C ALA A 235 1.39 7.59 -8.52
N PRO A 236 0.44 7.86 -9.42
CA PRO A 236 0.14 9.23 -9.87
C PRO A 236 -0.26 10.16 -8.72
N THR A 237 -1.03 9.66 -7.75
CA THR A 237 -1.44 10.42 -6.57
C THR A 237 -0.26 10.73 -5.64
N ALA A 238 0.56 9.73 -5.35
CA ALA A 238 1.79 9.91 -4.56
C ALA A 238 2.80 10.84 -5.27
N ALA A 239 2.95 10.74 -6.60
CA ALA A 239 3.79 11.62 -7.40
C ALA A 239 3.34 13.08 -7.24
N ARG A 240 2.04 13.37 -7.34
CA ARG A 240 1.50 14.71 -7.12
C ARG A 240 1.80 15.23 -5.72
N LEU A 241 1.62 14.40 -4.68
CA LEU A 241 1.93 14.76 -3.29
C LEU A 241 3.41 15.08 -3.08
N LEU A 242 4.30 14.40 -3.81
CA LEU A 242 5.75 14.62 -3.80
C LEU A 242 6.19 15.80 -4.67
N GLY A 243 5.27 16.48 -5.37
CA GLY A 243 5.56 17.59 -6.28
C GLY A 243 6.14 17.15 -7.63
N LEU A 244 5.83 15.93 -8.07
CA LEU A 244 6.30 15.31 -9.30
C LEU A 244 5.19 15.30 -10.35
N THR A 245 5.57 15.40 -11.63
CA THR A 245 4.66 15.16 -12.76
C THR A 245 4.59 13.66 -13.04
N PRO A 246 3.40 13.02 -13.04
CA PRO A 246 3.24 11.62 -13.42
C PRO A 246 3.85 11.28 -14.78
N HIS A 247 4.40 10.07 -14.93
CA HIS A 247 5.02 9.65 -16.19
C HIS A 247 3.96 9.49 -17.29
N PRO A 248 4.21 9.91 -18.55
CA PRO A 248 3.21 9.83 -19.63
C PRO A 248 2.83 8.41 -20.06
N GLN A 249 3.60 7.39 -19.65
CA GLN A 249 3.26 5.98 -19.89
C GLN A 249 2.46 5.34 -18.75
N TRP A 250 2.26 6.05 -17.63
CA TRP A 250 1.39 5.59 -16.56
C TRP A 250 -0.07 5.66 -17.02
N GLU A 251 -0.82 4.59 -16.77
CA GLU A 251 -2.22 4.44 -17.19
C GLU A 251 -3.20 4.85 -16.09
N GLY A 252 -2.75 4.85 -14.83
CA GLY A 252 -3.49 5.38 -13.69
C GLY A 252 -3.54 6.91 -13.71
N ARG A 253 -4.45 7.46 -12.91
CA ARG A 253 -4.67 8.91 -12.76
C ARG A 253 -4.51 9.34 -11.32
N CYS A 254 -4.16 10.60 -11.12
CA CYS A 254 -4.24 11.16 -9.78
C CYS A 254 -5.70 11.19 -9.32
N VAL A 255 -5.96 10.76 -8.08
CA VAL A 255 -7.29 10.87 -7.47
C VAL A 255 -7.52 12.33 -7.03
N ASP A 256 -7.75 13.23 -7.98
CA ASP A 256 -7.83 14.67 -7.71
C ASP A 256 -8.98 15.04 -6.75
N GLU A 257 -10.00 14.19 -6.65
CA GLU A 257 -11.15 14.38 -5.74
C GLU A 257 -10.75 14.50 -4.26
N ILE A 258 -9.59 13.95 -3.86
CA ILE A 258 -9.14 13.96 -2.46
C ILE A 258 -8.67 15.34 -1.99
N PHE A 259 -8.31 16.24 -2.90
CA PHE A 259 -7.72 17.53 -2.55
C PHE A 259 -8.81 18.56 -2.20
N ALA A 260 -8.56 19.33 -1.15
CA ALA A 260 -9.43 20.42 -0.71
C ALA A 260 -9.30 21.67 -1.59
#